data_AF-A0A966W9X3-F1
#
_entry.id   AF-A0A966W9X3-F1
#
_cell.length_a   1.000
_cell.length_b   1.000
_cell.length_c   1.000
_cell.angle_alpha   90.00
_cell.angle_beta   90.00
_cell.angle_gamma   90.00
#
_symmetry.space_group_name_H-M   'P 1'
#
loop_
_entity.id
_entity.type
_entity.pdbx_description
1 polymer ?
#
loop_
_entity_poly.entity_id
_entity_poly.type
_entity_poly.pdbx_seq_one_letter_code
_entity_poly.pdbx_strand_id
1 'polypeptide(L)'
;FQLRDADASRQEQRHLLSRQRRRQAQPLAALLFACLGRGEGLYGAPDGDVQACREHFAEVPVAGAFCNGELGPVAGATHLHGYTASWGFLVPNSGAASGDSA
;
A
#
# COMPACT_ATOMS: atom_id res chain seq x y z
N PHE A 1 6.49 14.92 17.10
CA PHE A 1 5.61 13.82 17.55
C PHE A 1 4.72 13.45 16.38
N GLN A 2 4.76 12.20 15.88
CA GLN A 2 3.78 11.72 14.90
C GLN A 2 2.60 11.17 15.70
N LEU A 3 1.41 11.76 15.50
CA LEU A 3 0.18 11.29 16.16
C LEU A 3 -0.16 9.90 15.58
N ARG A 4 -0.44 8.94 16.47
CA ARG A 4 -0.93 7.61 16.09
C ARG A 4 -2.41 7.72 15.80
N ASP A 5 -2.75 8.13 14.59
CA ASP A 5 -4.12 8.38 14.17
C ASP A 5 -4.56 7.36 13.13
N ALA A 6 -5.45 6.47 13.56
CA ALA A 6 -6.00 5.40 12.75
C ALA A 6 -6.85 5.94 11.59
N ASP A 7 -7.55 7.06 11.79
CA ASP A 7 -8.45 7.62 10.80
C ASP A 7 -7.68 8.38 9.73
N ALA A 8 -6.66 9.13 10.13
CA ALA A 8 -5.71 9.72 9.19
C ALA A 8 -5.02 8.64 8.35
N SER A 9 -4.57 7.54 8.97
CA SER A 9 -3.97 6.40 8.26
C SER A 9 -4.94 5.78 7.24
N ARG A 10 -6.21 5.56 7.62
CA ARG A 10 -7.25 5.02 6.74
C ARG A 10 -7.53 5.94 5.56
N GLN A 11 -7.64 7.24 5.80
CA GLN A 11 -7.92 8.23 4.76
C GLN A 11 -6.79 8.30 3.73
N GLU A 12 -5.54 8.39 4.20
CA GLU A 12 -4.37 8.44 3.31
C GLU A 12 -4.26 7.16 2.49
N GLN A 13 -4.41 6.00 3.12
CA GLN A 13 -4.35 4.73 2.40
C GLN A 13 -5.42 4.61 1.32
N ARG A 14 -6.67 4.97 1.60
CA ARG A 14 -7.76 5.00 0.59
C ARG A 14 -7.43 5.95 -0.55
N HIS A 15 -6.86 7.12 -0.26
CA HIS A 15 -6.42 8.07 -1.27
C HIS A 15 -5.35 7.47 -2.20
N LEU A 16 -4.31 6.85 -1.63
CA LEU A 16 -3.23 6.22 -2.38
C LEU A 16 -3.73 5.05 -3.23
N LEU A 17 -4.58 4.18 -2.68
CA LEU A 17 -5.16 3.05 -3.40
C LEU A 17 -6.09 3.50 -4.53
N SER A 18 -6.92 4.53 -4.32
CA SER A 18 -7.72 5.15 -5.37
C SER A 18 -6.85 5.69 -6.51
N ARG A 19 -5.75 6.37 -6.17
CA ARG A 19 -4.78 6.85 -7.16
C ARG A 19 -4.11 5.71 -7.92
N GLN A 20 -3.76 4.62 -7.24
CA GLN A 20 -3.20 3.45 -7.89
C GLN A 20 -4.22 2.80 -8.85
N ARG A 21 -5.48 2.64 -8.44
CA ARG A 21 -6.54 2.06 -9.28
C ARG A 21 -6.76 2.86 -10.57
N ARG A 22 -6.66 4.20 -10.49
CA ARG A 22 -6.71 5.08 -11.68
C ARG A 22 -5.54 4.88 -12.63
N ARG A 23 -4.37 4.46 -12.13
CA ARG A 23 -3.19 4.20 -12.96
C ARG A 23 -3.23 2.80 -13.57
N GLN A 24 -3.59 1.80 -12.78
CA GLN A 24 -3.62 0.39 -13.17
C GLN A 24 -4.80 -0.26 -12.45
N ALA A 25 -5.92 -0.42 -13.16
CA ALA A 25 -7.17 -0.92 -12.59
C ALA A 25 -7.13 -2.43 -12.30
N GLN A 26 -6.26 -3.17 -13.00
CA GLN A 26 -6.13 -4.63 -12.92
C GLN A 26 -4.67 -5.03 -12.67
N PRO A 27 -4.14 -4.79 -11.45
CA PRO A 27 -2.85 -5.36 -11.06
C PRO A 27 -2.94 -6.89 -10.97
N LEU A 28 -1.81 -7.56 -11.25
CA LEU A 28 -1.68 -9.01 -11.14
C LEU A 28 -1.60 -9.47 -9.67
N ALA A 29 -0.94 -8.67 -8.83
CA ALA A 29 -0.78 -8.92 -7.40
C ALA A 29 -0.42 -7.62 -6.68
N ALA A 30 -0.58 -7.62 -5.35
CA ALA A 30 -0.10 -6.56 -4.48
C ALA A 30 0.82 -7.11 -3.37
N LEU A 31 1.80 -6.30 -2.99
CA LEU A 31 2.69 -6.54 -1.87
C LEU A 31 2.42 -5.51 -0.78
N LEU A 32 2.18 -5.97 0.45
CA LEU A 32 1.98 -5.13 1.63
C LEU A 32 3.16 -5.30 2.60
N PHE A 33 3.84 -4.20 2.90
CA PHE A 33 4.83 -4.14 3.97
C PHE A 33 4.30 -3.21 5.05
N ALA A 34 3.79 -3.78 6.13
CA ALA A 34 3.10 -3.03 7.19
C ALA A 34 3.94 -2.99 8.47
N CYS A 35 3.99 -1.83 9.13
CA CYS A 35 4.63 -1.72 10.43
C CYS A 35 3.91 -2.59 11.49
N LEU A 36 4.66 -3.21 12.40
CA LEU A 36 4.13 -3.99 13.54
C LEU A 36 3.15 -3.20 14.43
N GLY A 37 3.22 -1.86 14.39
CA GLY A 37 2.27 -1.00 15.10
C GLY A 37 0.89 -0.88 14.44
N ARG A 38 0.70 -1.38 13.21
CA ARG A 38 -0.61 -1.39 12.50
C ARG A 38 -1.43 -2.63 12.85
N GLY A 39 -2.55 -2.83 12.14
CA GLY A 39 -3.49 -3.92 12.40
C GLY A 39 -4.46 -3.58 13.52
N GLU A 40 -4.94 -4.59 14.25
CA GLU A 40 -6.01 -4.43 15.25
C GLU A 40 -5.68 -3.39 16.32
N GLY A 41 -4.42 -3.32 16.78
CA GLY A 41 -4.01 -2.34 17.79
C GLY A 41 -4.10 -0.88 17.34
N LEU A 42 -3.94 -0.60 16.03
CA LEU A 42 -4.15 0.74 15.47
C LEU A 42 -5.61 0.93 15.05
N TYR A 43 -6.19 -0.04 14.37
CA TYR A 43 -7.45 0.12 13.66
C TYR A 43 -8.69 -0.25 14.47
N GLY A 44 -8.55 -0.95 15.59
CA GLY A 44 -9.64 -1.51 16.38
C GLY A 44 -10.30 -2.74 15.76
N ALA A 45 -9.76 -3.24 14.64
CA ALA A 45 -10.24 -4.42 13.93
C ALA A 45 -9.08 -5.08 13.14
N PRO A 46 -9.12 -6.41 12.91
CA PRO A 46 -8.14 -7.08 12.08
C PRO A 46 -8.21 -6.62 10.62
N ASP A 47 -7.15 -6.91 9.88
CA ASP A 47 -7.08 -6.78 8.41
C ASP A 47 -7.33 -5.38 7.82
N GLY A 48 -7.27 -4.30 8.62
CA GLY A 48 -7.63 -2.95 8.16
C GLY A 48 -6.94 -2.49 6.87
N ASP A 49 -5.65 -2.80 6.71
CA ASP A 49 -4.90 -2.45 5.50
C ASP A 49 -5.39 -3.25 4.27
N VAL A 50 -5.61 -4.57 4.43
CA VAL A 50 -6.04 -5.45 3.33
C VAL A 50 -7.50 -5.20 2.96
N GLN A 51 -8.37 -4.93 3.93
CA GLN A 51 -9.76 -4.57 3.67
C GLN A 51 -9.86 -3.28 2.84
N ALA A 52 -9.07 -2.25 3.18
CA ALA A 52 -8.99 -1.03 2.37
C ALA A 52 -8.50 -1.32 0.93
N CYS A 53 -7.55 -2.24 0.75
CA CYS A 53 -7.12 -2.66 -0.59
C CYS A 53 -8.27 -3.32 -1.38
N ARG A 54 -9.04 -4.21 -0.72
CA ARG A 54 -10.18 -4.91 -1.34
C ARG A 54 -11.32 -3.99 -1.75
N GLU A 55 -11.52 -2.84 -1.07
CA GLU A 55 -12.48 -1.80 -1.49
C GLU A 55 -12.17 -1.29 -2.92
N HIS A 56 -10.90 -1.31 -3.34
CA HIS A 56 -10.45 -0.85 -4.65
C HIS A 56 -10.15 -1.98 -5.63
N PHE A 57 -9.63 -3.10 -5.15
CA PHE A 57 -9.17 -4.26 -5.92
C PHE A 57 -9.72 -5.54 -5.30
N ALA A 58 -10.98 -5.88 -5.62
CA ALA A 58 -11.72 -6.93 -4.92
C ALA A 58 -11.04 -8.31 -4.93
N GLU A 59 -10.36 -8.66 -6.02
CA GLU A 59 -9.81 -10.01 -6.25
C GLU A 59 -8.27 -10.04 -6.34
N VAL A 60 -7.57 -8.93 -6.06
CA VAL A 60 -6.12 -8.92 -6.17
C VAL A 60 -5.50 -9.79 -5.07
N PRO A 61 -4.61 -10.75 -5.42
CA PRO A 61 -3.88 -11.49 -4.41
C PRO A 61 -2.91 -10.54 -3.69
N VAL A 62 -2.93 -10.58 -2.36
CA VAL A 62 -2.05 -9.78 -1.50
C VAL A 62 -1.10 -10.72 -0.78
N ALA A 63 0.20 -10.46 -0.92
CA ALA A 63 1.25 -11.07 -0.10
C ALA A 63 2.04 -9.98 0.62
N GLY A 64 2.92 -10.33 1.56
CA GLY A 64 3.63 -9.31 2.31
C GLY A 64 4.35 -9.81 3.54
N ALA A 65 4.84 -8.85 4.32
CA ALA A 65 5.47 -9.09 5.62
C ALA A 65 5.21 -7.91 6.56
N PHE A 66 5.30 -8.19 7.87
CA PHE A 66 5.37 -7.13 8.86
C PHE A 66 6.81 -6.62 9.01
N CYS A 67 6.95 -5.32 9.23
CA CYS A 67 8.21 -4.60 9.34
C CYS A 67 8.22 -3.71 10.60
N ASN A 68 9.36 -3.11 10.96
CA ASN A 68 9.46 -2.23 12.13
C ASN A 68 9.49 -0.73 11.78
N GLY A 69 8.76 -0.34 10.73
CA GLY A 69 8.70 1.03 10.22
C GLY A 69 9.43 1.22 8.89
N GLU A 70 9.47 2.46 8.43
CA GLU A 70 10.08 2.88 7.16
C GLU A 70 11.20 3.90 7.40
N LEU A 71 12.30 3.79 6.66
CA LEU A 71 13.37 4.78 6.69
C LEU A 71 13.13 5.84 5.62
N GLY A 72 13.07 7.11 6.00
CA GLY A 72 12.79 8.20 5.06
C GLY A 72 13.28 9.56 5.54
N PRO A 73 13.57 10.50 4.62
CA PRO A 73 14.12 11.80 4.98
C PRO A 73 13.07 12.74 5.57
N VAL A 74 13.46 13.53 6.57
CA VAL A 74 12.73 14.71 7.06
C VAL A 74 13.74 15.82 7.28
N ALA A 75 13.51 16.99 6.69
CA ALA A 75 14.39 18.16 6.81
C ALA A 75 15.89 17.86 6.57
N GLY A 76 16.19 16.99 5.59
CA GLY A 76 17.57 16.65 5.20
C GLY A 76 18.25 15.55 6.04
N ALA A 77 17.58 15.00 7.05
CA ALA A 77 18.08 13.89 7.86
C ALA A 77 17.23 12.62 7.66
N THR A 78 17.84 11.44 7.82
CA THR A 78 17.11 10.16 7.78
C THR A 78 16.43 9.90 9.11
N HIS A 79 15.14 9.57 9.08
CA HIS A 79 14.36 9.20 10.26
C HIS A 79 13.70 7.84 10.07
N LEU A 80 13.41 7.16 11.18
CA LEU A 80 12.53 6.00 11.23
C LEU A 80 11.09 6.47 11.44
N HIS A 81 10.21 6.12 10.51
CA HIS A 81 8.78 6.42 10.53
C HIS A 81 8.03 5.17 11.00
N GLY A 82 7.38 5.26 12.15
CA GLY A 82 6.55 4.18 12.69
C GLY A 82 5.13 4.21 12.11
N TYR A 83 4.37 3.14 12.30
CA TYR A 83 2.96 3.04 11.89
C TYR A 83 2.73 3.24 10.38
N THR A 84 3.76 3.08 9.55
CA THR A 84 3.69 3.17 8.10
C THR A 84 3.27 1.84 7.46
N ALA A 85 2.72 1.91 6.25
CA ALA A 85 2.59 0.78 5.36
C ALA A 85 2.94 1.20 3.93
N SER A 86 3.67 0.34 3.25
CA SER A 86 4.06 0.51 1.87
C SER A 86 3.40 -0.55 0.99
N TRP A 87 2.84 -0.10 -0.13
CA TRP A 87 2.17 -0.97 -1.12
C TRP A 87 2.98 -1.02 -2.41
N GLY A 88 3.30 -2.25 -2.85
CA GLY A 88 3.78 -2.53 -4.20
C GLY A 88 2.70 -3.18 -5.04
N PHE A 89 2.60 -2.82 -6.31
CA PHE A 89 1.67 -3.46 -7.24
C PHE A 89 2.42 -4.05 -8.42
N LEU A 90 2.24 -5.34 -8.66
CA LEU A 90 2.72 -6.02 -9.85
C LEU A 90 1.67 -5.79 -10.93
N VAL A 91 2.08 -5.23 -12.07
CA VAL A 91 1.19 -4.86 -13.16
C VAL A 91 1.73 -5.42 -14.48
N PRO A 92 0.87 -5.70 -15.47
CA PRO A 92 1.33 -6.18 -16.76
C PRO A 92 2.35 -5.21 -17.37
N ASN A 93 3.44 -5.75 -17.92
CA ASN A 93 4.36 -4.96 -18.72
C ASN A 93 3.73 -4.71 -20.09
N SER A 94 3.12 -3.54 -20.29
CA SER A 94 2.53 -3.13 -21.57
C SER A 94 3.58 -2.72 -22.62
N GLY A 95 4.81 -3.25 -22.53
CA GLY A 95 5.86 -3.04 -23.54
C GLY A 95 5.26 -3.30 -24.93
N ALA A 96 5.43 -2.31 -25.82
CA ALA A 96 4.76 -2.21 -27.10
C ALA A 96 4.52 -3.59 -27.72
N ALA A 97 3.25 -3.89 -28.02
CA ALA A 97 2.95 -4.86 -29.07
C ALA A 97 3.58 -4.30 -30.35
N SER A 98 4.87 -4.58 -30.57
CA SER A 98 5.48 -4.46 -31.88
C SER A 98 4.71 -5.45 -32.73
N GLY A 99 3.79 -4.89 -33.52
CA GLY A 99 3.02 -5.64 -34.49
C GLY A 99 3.99 -6.42 -35.37
N ASP A 100 3.85 -7.74 -35.34
CA ASP A 100 4.18 -8.55 -36.48
C ASP A 100 2.86 -9.15 -36.96
N SER A 101 2.26 -8.44 -37.90
CA SER A 101 1.31 -8.98 -38.85
C SER A 101 1.92 -8.79 -40.22
N ALA A 102 2.67 -9.80 -40.67
CA ALA A 102 2.90 -10.16 -42.05
C ALA A 102 3.30 -11.64 -42.12
#